data_AF-A0A848HG44-F1
#
_entry.id   AF-A0A848HG44-F1
#
_cell.length_a   1.000
_cell.length_b   1.000
_cell.length_c   1.000
_cell.angle_alpha   90.00
_cell.angle_beta   90.00
_cell.angle_gamma   90.00
#
_symmetry.space_group_name_H-M   'P 1'
#
loop_
_entity.id
_entity.type
_entity.pdbx_description
1 polymer ?
#
loop_
_entity_poly.entity_id
_entity_poly.type
_entity_poly.pdbx_seq_one_letter_code
_entity_poly.pdbx_strand_id
1 'polypeptide(L)'
;MRTRAILLVVAILLVAAFAALNWGEIVHTAPLSFGLFVTDAPMGAILLALLALAAVAFALSAATIRTQALVDYRNHHKTLEQQRTLADKAEASRFTDLRQHLDSQLRDLRERDSVAATEFEKAMVQSQRELRTQLEQVNRTVAARLTELEHRLDARFASGVAAPAVRAETGQSQQLRDAQLREDQLRARAEQERARAGQEQAVRQEQQREERAMASDRPAESGWRKWF
;
A
#
# COMPACT_ATOMS: atom_id res chain seq x y z
N MET A 1 36.53 25.29 -31.81
CA MET A 1 37.77 25.02 -31.05
C MET A 1 39.01 24.90 -31.94
N ARG A 2 38.97 24.12 -33.05
CA ARG A 2 40.12 23.95 -33.96
C ARG A 2 40.59 25.26 -34.61
N THR A 3 39.68 26.13 -35.05
CA THR A 3 40.00 27.44 -35.64
C THR A 3 40.80 28.35 -34.70
N ARG A 4 40.40 28.48 -33.43
CA ARG A 4 41.13 29.28 -32.43
C ARG A 4 42.55 28.74 -32.17
N ALA A 5 42.73 27.42 -32.15
CA ALA A 5 44.05 26.81 -31.99
C ALA A 5 44.92 26.99 -33.24
N ILE A 6 44.35 26.84 -34.43
CA ILE A 6 45.04 27.09 -35.70
C ILE A 6 45.46 28.57 -35.80
N LEU A 7 44.58 29.51 -35.46
CA LEU A 7 44.90 30.94 -35.43
C LEU A 7 46.05 31.25 -34.46
N LEU A 8 46.07 30.62 -33.28
CA LEU A 8 47.15 30.79 -32.31
C LEU A 8 48.48 30.23 -32.84
N VAL A 9 48.47 29.05 -33.46
CA VAL A 9 49.68 28.47 -34.10
C VAL A 9 50.18 29.36 -35.24
N VAL A 10 49.28 29.87 -36.07
CA VAL A 10 49.62 30.82 -37.15
C VAL A 10 50.21 32.11 -36.56
N ALA A 11 49.62 32.65 -35.50
CA ALA A 11 50.16 33.84 -34.83
C ALA A 11 51.56 33.60 -34.25
N ILE A 12 51.80 32.44 -33.61
CA ILE A 12 53.14 32.06 -33.12
C ILE A 12 54.13 31.96 -34.29
N LEU A 13 53.74 31.34 -35.40
CA LEU A 13 54.60 31.23 -36.59
C LEU A 13 54.93 32.60 -37.18
N LEU A 14 53.95 33.52 -37.23
CA LEU A 14 54.18 34.88 -37.71
C LEU A 14 55.15 35.65 -36.79
N VAL A 15 54.99 35.53 -35.47
CA VAL A 15 55.91 36.14 -34.50
C VAL A 15 57.31 35.53 -34.61
N ALA A 16 57.43 34.22 -34.75
CA ALA A 16 58.70 33.53 -34.92
C ALA A 16 59.39 33.91 -36.24
N ALA A 17 58.64 34.00 -37.34
CA ALA A 17 59.16 34.44 -38.64
C ALA A 17 59.63 35.89 -38.59
N PHE A 18 58.84 36.78 -37.97
CA PHE A 18 59.23 38.17 -37.75
C PHE A 18 60.50 38.28 -36.91
N ALA A 19 60.61 37.50 -35.84
CA ALA A 19 61.80 37.47 -35.01
C ALA A 19 63.04 36.92 -35.75
N ALA A 20 62.89 35.87 -36.54
CA ALA A 20 63.98 35.33 -37.35
C ALA A 20 64.48 36.33 -38.40
N LEU A 21 63.55 37.08 -39.03
CA LEU A 21 63.89 38.11 -40.01
C LEU A 21 64.60 39.32 -39.37
N ASN A 22 64.27 39.63 -38.11
CA ASN A 22 64.84 40.75 -37.34
C ASN A 22 65.87 40.29 -36.29
N TRP A 23 66.52 39.13 -36.50
CA TRP A 23 67.40 38.52 -35.51
C TRP A 23 68.58 39.42 -35.10
N GLY A 24 69.15 40.15 -36.07
CA GLY A 24 70.28 41.06 -35.82
C GLY A 24 69.93 42.17 -34.82
N GLU A 25 68.73 42.72 -34.91
CA GLU A 25 68.25 43.78 -33.99
C GLU A 25 67.89 43.21 -32.62
N ILE A 26 67.34 42.00 -32.58
CA ILE A 26 66.94 41.32 -31.33
C ILE A 26 68.13 41.00 -30.43
N VAL A 27 69.27 40.66 -31.03
CA VAL A 27 70.52 40.34 -30.34
C VAL A 27 71.39 41.58 -30.13
N HIS A 28 70.96 42.75 -30.61
CA HIS A 28 71.68 44.00 -30.37
C HIS A 28 71.75 44.32 -28.87
N THR A 29 72.97 44.48 -28.36
CA THR A 29 73.23 44.80 -26.95
C THR A 29 72.97 46.28 -26.69
N ALA A 30 72.11 46.56 -25.72
CA ALA A 30 71.87 47.91 -25.23
C ALA A 30 72.07 47.96 -23.71
N PRO A 31 72.43 49.11 -23.14
CA PRO A 31 72.51 49.26 -21.68
C PRO A 31 71.10 49.22 -21.08
N LEU A 32 70.78 48.14 -20.35
CA LEU A 32 69.51 48.02 -19.62
C LEU A 32 69.71 48.32 -18.13
N SER A 33 68.81 49.12 -17.57
CA SER A 33 68.67 49.29 -16.12
C SER A 33 67.63 48.32 -15.57
N PHE A 34 68.05 47.43 -14.67
CA PHE A 34 67.17 46.53 -13.91
C PHE A 34 66.70 47.16 -12.58
N GLY A 35 66.76 48.49 -12.48
CA GLY A 35 66.44 49.26 -11.28
C GLY A 35 67.58 49.31 -10.26
N LEU A 36 68.26 48.19 -9.99
CA LEU A 36 69.37 48.10 -9.02
C LEU A 36 70.77 48.08 -9.67
N PHE A 37 70.87 47.68 -10.93
CA PHE A 37 72.12 47.59 -11.68
C PHE A 37 71.87 47.84 -13.17
N VAL A 38 72.90 48.31 -13.87
CA VAL A 38 72.90 48.51 -15.32
C VAL A 38 73.79 47.44 -15.94
N THR A 39 73.30 46.73 -16.95
CA THR A 39 74.07 45.69 -17.63
C THR A 39 73.72 45.70 -19.11
N ASP A 40 74.74 45.56 -19.95
CA ASP A 40 74.56 45.42 -21.39
C ASP A 40 74.02 44.04 -21.70
N ALA A 41 72.78 44.01 -22.19
CA ALA A 41 72.12 42.77 -22.53
C ALA A 41 71.27 42.96 -23.80
N PRO A 42 71.07 41.90 -24.59
CA PRO A 42 70.15 41.94 -25.71
C PRO A 42 68.70 41.97 -25.19
N MET A 43 68.13 43.17 -25.08
CA MET A 43 66.76 43.39 -24.59
C MET A 43 65.72 42.60 -25.39
N GLY A 44 65.88 42.56 -26.72
CA GLY A 44 64.97 41.84 -27.61
C GLY A 44 64.94 40.34 -27.32
N ALA A 45 66.12 39.73 -27.13
CA ALA A 45 66.22 38.31 -26.82
C ALA A 45 65.57 37.96 -25.48
N ILE A 46 65.74 38.81 -24.45
CA ILE A 46 65.12 38.61 -23.12
C ILE A 46 63.59 38.70 -23.22
N LEU A 47 63.06 39.72 -23.90
CA LEU A 47 61.62 39.88 -24.08
C LEU A 47 61.02 38.73 -24.89
N LEU A 48 61.72 38.25 -25.93
CA LEU A 48 61.27 37.10 -26.72
C LEU A 48 61.26 35.83 -25.89
N ALA A 49 62.30 35.58 -25.09
CA ALA A 49 62.35 34.43 -24.19
C ALA A 49 61.20 34.44 -23.16
N LEU A 50 60.91 35.59 -22.55
CA LEU A 50 59.78 35.75 -21.62
C LEU A 50 58.44 35.54 -22.32
N LEU A 51 58.26 36.08 -23.53
CA LEU A 51 57.05 35.89 -24.33
C LEU A 51 56.85 34.41 -24.69
N ALA A 52 57.92 33.74 -25.11
CA ALA A 52 57.89 32.31 -25.43
C ALA A 52 57.51 31.47 -24.21
N LEU A 53 58.11 31.77 -23.05
CA LEU A 53 57.78 31.09 -21.78
C LEU A 53 56.31 31.28 -21.40
N ALA A 54 55.80 32.52 -21.47
CA ALA A 54 54.40 32.82 -21.19
C ALA A 54 53.45 32.11 -22.17
N ALA A 55 53.79 32.08 -23.47
CA ALA A 55 53.00 31.39 -24.49
C ALA A 55 52.93 29.87 -24.23
N VAL A 56 54.05 29.26 -23.85
CA VAL A 56 54.10 27.83 -23.48
C VAL A 56 53.25 27.57 -22.24
N ALA A 57 53.41 28.36 -21.18
CA ALA A 57 52.60 28.23 -19.96
C ALA A 57 51.09 28.36 -20.25
N PHE A 58 50.71 29.34 -21.09
CA PHE A 58 49.34 29.51 -21.54
C PHE A 58 48.83 28.32 -22.35
N ALA A 59 49.64 27.77 -23.26
CA ALA A 59 49.29 26.59 -24.05
C ALA A 59 49.08 25.35 -23.18
N LEU A 60 49.97 25.10 -22.20
CA LEU A 60 49.83 24.02 -21.23
C LEU A 60 48.54 24.15 -20.43
N SER A 61 48.27 25.36 -19.91
CA SER A 61 47.07 25.65 -19.11
C SER A 61 45.78 25.51 -19.95
N ALA A 62 45.81 25.95 -21.20
CA ALA A 62 44.70 25.75 -22.12
C ALA A 62 44.47 24.27 -22.48
N ALA A 63 45.53 23.46 -22.51
CA ALA A 63 45.42 22.02 -22.75
C ALA A 63 44.79 21.29 -21.55
N THR A 64 45.20 21.61 -20.32
CA THR A 64 44.66 20.97 -19.10
C THR A 64 43.17 21.24 -18.92
N ILE A 65 42.72 22.47 -19.16
CA ILE A 65 41.31 22.87 -19.09
C ILE A 65 40.46 22.09 -20.12
N ARG A 66 41.00 21.84 -21.33
CA ARG A 66 40.28 21.09 -22.37
C ARG A 66 40.15 19.61 -22.06
N THR A 67 41.12 19.02 -21.35
CA THR A 67 41.07 17.59 -20.97
C THR A 67 40.03 17.29 -19.90
N GLN A 68 39.74 18.23 -18.99
CA GLN A 68 38.73 18.02 -17.93
C GLN A 68 37.32 17.84 -18.51
N ALA A 69 36.95 18.63 -19.52
CA ALA A 69 35.65 18.53 -20.18
C ALA A 69 35.38 17.16 -20.85
N LEU A 70 36.42 16.45 -21.29
CA LEU A 70 36.28 15.13 -21.93
C LEU A 70 36.18 13.98 -20.91
N VAL A 71 36.84 14.14 -19.76
CA VAL A 71 36.77 13.19 -18.65
C VAL A 71 35.41 13.28 -17.96
N ASP A 72 34.89 14.49 -17.77
CA ASP A 72 33.56 14.72 -17.18
C ASP A 72 32.46 14.08 -18.04
N TYR A 73 32.55 14.16 -19.36
CA TYR A 73 31.58 13.52 -20.26
C TYR A 73 31.51 12.00 -20.07
N ARG A 74 32.66 11.34 -19.92
CA ARG A 74 32.73 9.88 -19.70
C ARG A 74 32.21 9.50 -18.31
N ASN A 75 32.46 10.35 -17.31
CA ASN A 75 31.98 10.12 -15.96
C ASN A 75 30.46 10.33 -15.87
N HIS A 76 29.91 11.35 -16.53
CA HIS A 76 28.47 11.59 -16.60
C HIS A 76 27.71 10.46 -17.29
N HIS A 77 28.25 9.89 -18.37
CA HIS A 77 27.64 8.70 -18.98
C HIS A 77 27.66 7.49 -18.03
N LYS A 78 28.75 7.28 -17.29
CA LYS A 78 28.82 6.17 -16.31
C LYS A 78 27.83 6.35 -15.17
N THR A 79 27.68 7.56 -14.62
CA THR A 79 26.72 7.82 -13.54
C THR A 79 25.28 7.73 -14.03
N LEU A 80 24.97 8.17 -15.26
CA LEU A 80 23.64 8.00 -15.85
C LEU A 80 23.31 6.52 -16.12
N GLU A 81 24.26 5.73 -16.63
CA GLU A 81 24.07 4.28 -16.81
C GLU A 81 23.88 3.57 -15.47
N GLN A 82 24.65 3.93 -14.45
CA GLN A 82 24.46 3.40 -13.09
C GLN A 82 23.09 3.76 -12.52
N GLN A 83 22.64 5.01 -12.67
CA GLN A 83 21.30 5.42 -12.23
C GLN A 83 20.19 4.69 -13.00
N ARG A 84 20.36 4.50 -14.32
CA ARG A 84 19.41 3.76 -15.15
C ARG A 84 19.31 2.30 -14.69
N THR A 85 20.43 1.62 -14.49
CA THR A 85 20.41 0.22 -14.02
C THR A 85 19.78 0.08 -12.62
N LEU A 86 19.96 1.06 -11.73
CA LEU A 86 19.30 1.10 -10.42
C LEU A 86 17.79 1.35 -10.56
N ALA A 87 17.39 2.26 -11.44
CA ALA A 87 15.99 2.53 -11.75
C ALA A 87 15.31 1.30 -12.36
N ASP A 88 15.91 0.68 -13.38
CA ASP A 88 15.40 -0.53 -14.04
C ASP A 88 15.24 -1.69 -13.04
N LYS A 89 16.19 -1.83 -12.10
CA LYS A 89 16.10 -2.84 -11.02
C LYS A 89 14.96 -2.52 -10.04
N ALA A 90 14.78 -1.26 -9.67
CA ALA A 90 13.68 -0.84 -8.82
C ALA A 90 12.33 -1.04 -9.52
N GLU A 91 12.22 -0.70 -10.81
CA GLU A 91 11.04 -0.95 -11.63
C GLU A 91 10.74 -2.44 -11.73
N ALA A 92 11.73 -3.29 -12.03
CA ALA A 92 11.56 -4.75 -12.07
C ALA A 92 11.06 -5.31 -10.72
N SER A 93 11.55 -4.78 -9.60
CA SER A 93 11.06 -5.14 -8.27
C SER A 93 9.60 -4.72 -8.08
N ARG A 94 9.21 -3.51 -8.50
CA ARG A 94 7.82 -3.02 -8.43
C ARG A 94 6.88 -3.85 -9.30
N PHE A 95 7.31 -4.23 -10.51
CA PHE A 95 6.54 -5.12 -11.37
C PHE A 95 6.35 -6.51 -10.76
N THR A 96 7.39 -7.04 -10.13
CA THR A 96 7.32 -8.35 -9.45
C THR A 96 6.38 -8.29 -8.25
N ASP A 97 6.48 -7.25 -7.42
CA ASP A 97 5.61 -7.04 -6.26
C ASP A 97 4.15 -6.86 -6.67
N LEU A 98 3.87 -6.03 -7.69
CA LEU A 98 2.52 -5.86 -8.22
C LEU A 98 1.95 -7.17 -8.77
N ARG A 99 2.76 -7.95 -9.48
CA ARG A 99 2.34 -9.26 -9.99
C ARG A 99 2.02 -10.22 -8.85
N GLN A 100 2.87 -10.27 -7.83
CA GLN A 100 2.63 -11.11 -6.66
C GLN A 100 1.37 -10.67 -5.90
N HIS A 101 1.14 -9.37 -5.77
CA HIS A 101 -0.07 -8.83 -5.17
C HIS A 101 -1.33 -9.21 -5.97
N LEU A 102 -1.31 -9.06 -7.29
CA LEU A 102 -2.41 -9.47 -8.16
C LEU A 102 -2.66 -10.97 -8.10
N ASP A 103 -1.62 -11.80 -8.12
CA ASP A 103 -1.74 -13.24 -7.99
C ASP A 103 -2.35 -13.63 -6.63
N SER A 104 -2.03 -12.90 -5.56
CA SER A 104 -2.62 -13.12 -4.23
C SER A 104 -4.10 -12.73 -4.18
N GLN A 105 -4.45 -11.58 -4.79
CA GLN A 105 -5.83 -11.10 -4.87
C GLN A 105 -6.70 -12.06 -5.71
N LEU A 106 -6.18 -12.55 -6.84
CA LEU A 106 -6.89 -13.52 -7.67
C LEU A 106 -7.10 -14.87 -6.95
N ARG A 107 -6.17 -15.29 -6.10
CA ARG A 107 -6.33 -16.49 -5.27
C ARG A 107 -7.41 -16.29 -4.20
N ASP A 108 -7.38 -15.16 -3.48
CA ASP A 108 -8.40 -14.81 -2.47
C ASP A 108 -9.80 -14.73 -3.09
N LEU A 109 -9.93 -14.12 -4.28
CA LEU A 109 -11.19 -14.07 -5.02
C LEU A 109 -11.69 -15.48 -5.39
N ARG A 110 -10.83 -16.36 -5.93
CA ARG A 110 -11.20 -17.74 -6.26
C ARG A 110 -11.61 -18.55 -5.03
N GLU A 111 -10.94 -18.34 -3.91
CA GLU A 111 -11.29 -18.99 -2.65
C GLU A 111 -12.66 -18.53 -2.17
N ARG A 112 -12.93 -17.22 -2.17
CA ARG A 112 -14.25 -16.65 -1.83
C ARG A 112 -15.35 -17.16 -2.76
N ASP A 113 -15.10 -17.22 -4.07
CA ASP A 113 -16.05 -17.75 -5.04
C ASP A 113 -16.35 -19.23 -4.78
N SER A 114 -15.32 -20.03 -4.45
CA SER A 114 -15.51 -21.44 -4.11
C SER A 114 -16.34 -21.62 -2.84
N VAL A 115 -16.07 -20.82 -1.80
CA VAL A 115 -16.83 -20.82 -0.54
C VAL A 115 -18.28 -20.40 -0.82
N ALA A 116 -18.50 -19.32 -1.56
CA ALA A 116 -19.82 -18.84 -1.93
C ALA A 116 -20.61 -19.89 -2.75
N ALA A 117 -19.96 -20.59 -3.69
CA ALA A 117 -20.57 -21.68 -4.44
C ALA A 117 -20.97 -22.84 -3.52
N THR A 118 -20.12 -23.23 -2.56
CA THR A 118 -20.47 -24.29 -1.61
C THR A 118 -21.59 -23.90 -0.65
N GLU A 119 -21.63 -22.65 -0.18
CA GLU A 119 -22.72 -22.13 0.67
C GLU A 119 -24.03 -22.05 -0.13
N PHE A 120 -23.98 -21.60 -1.39
CA PHE A 120 -25.13 -21.60 -2.28
C PHE A 120 -25.68 -23.01 -2.52
N GLU A 121 -24.80 -23.99 -2.77
CA GLU A 121 -25.20 -25.39 -2.94
C GLU A 121 -25.87 -25.93 -1.66
N LYS A 122 -25.30 -25.66 -0.48
CA LYS A 122 -25.91 -26.05 0.81
C LYS A 122 -27.29 -25.42 0.98
N ALA A 123 -27.43 -24.13 0.72
CA ALA A 123 -28.70 -23.41 0.82
C ALA A 123 -29.75 -23.97 -0.16
N MET A 124 -29.33 -24.30 -1.39
CA MET A 124 -30.20 -24.93 -2.39
C MET A 124 -30.68 -26.31 -1.95
N VAL A 125 -29.79 -27.16 -1.41
CA VAL A 125 -30.16 -28.48 -0.87
C VAL A 125 -31.10 -28.35 0.32
N GLN A 126 -30.86 -27.38 1.21
CA GLN A 126 -31.74 -27.11 2.36
C GLN A 126 -33.13 -26.67 1.90
N SER A 127 -33.22 -25.75 0.94
CA SER A 127 -34.48 -25.30 0.35
C SER A 127 -35.26 -26.46 -0.30
N GLN A 128 -34.57 -27.34 -1.05
CA GLN A 128 -35.23 -28.52 -1.63
C GLN A 128 -35.80 -29.47 -0.57
N ARG A 129 -35.08 -29.67 0.55
CA ARG A 129 -35.58 -30.50 1.66
C ARG A 129 -36.78 -29.87 2.34
N GLU A 130 -36.77 -28.56 2.54
CA GLU A 130 -37.89 -27.82 3.11
C GLU A 130 -39.13 -27.93 2.21
N LEU A 131 -38.98 -27.73 0.90
CA LEU A 131 -40.06 -27.90 -0.09
C LEU A 131 -40.63 -29.33 -0.07
N ARG A 132 -39.78 -30.37 0.00
CA ARG A 132 -40.25 -31.76 0.13
C ARG A 132 -41.05 -31.97 1.42
N THR A 133 -40.57 -31.42 2.53
CA THR A 133 -41.25 -31.52 3.83
C THR A 133 -42.61 -30.81 3.81
N GLN A 134 -42.68 -29.61 3.22
CA GLN A 134 -43.93 -28.88 3.03
C GLN A 134 -44.91 -29.65 2.13
N LEU A 135 -44.44 -30.25 1.03
CA LEU A 135 -45.25 -31.09 0.15
C LEU A 135 -45.80 -32.32 0.88
N GLU A 136 -44.98 -33.00 1.68
CA GLU A 136 -45.44 -34.11 2.52
C GLU A 136 -46.49 -33.67 3.53
N GLN A 137 -46.31 -32.52 4.17
CA GLN A 137 -47.26 -31.97 5.13
C GLN A 137 -48.60 -31.58 4.47
N VAL A 138 -48.55 -30.96 3.29
CA VAL A 138 -49.74 -30.69 2.48
C VAL A 138 -50.43 -31.99 2.11
N ASN A 139 -49.69 -33.00 1.63
CA ASN A 139 -50.26 -34.30 1.28
C ASN A 139 -50.94 -34.97 2.49
N ARG A 140 -50.27 -34.99 3.66
CA ARG A 140 -50.85 -35.51 4.91
C ARG A 140 -52.10 -34.75 5.33
N THR A 141 -52.10 -33.42 5.18
CA THR A 141 -53.26 -32.58 5.52
C THR A 141 -54.43 -32.84 4.58
N VAL A 142 -54.16 -32.96 3.27
CA VAL A 142 -55.18 -33.31 2.26
C VAL A 142 -55.76 -34.69 2.55
N ALA A 143 -54.92 -35.70 2.81
CA ALA A 143 -55.37 -37.04 3.18
C ALA A 143 -56.26 -37.00 4.42
N ALA A 144 -55.85 -36.31 5.49
CA ALA A 144 -56.65 -36.17 6.71
C ALA A 144 -58.00 -35.47 6.45
N ARG A 145 -58.03 -34.43 5.62
CA ARG A 145 -59.27 -33.76 5.22
C ARG A 145 -60.17 -34.67 4.38
N LEU A 146 -59.59 -35.50 3.51
CA LEU A 146 -60.32 -36.48 2.72
C LEU A 146 -60.94 -37.55 3.63
N THR A 147 -60.18 -38.08 4.58
CA THR A 147 -60.67 -39.04 5.57
C THR A 147 -61.75 -38.45 6.46
N GLU A 148 -61.64 -37.19 6.88
CA GLU A 148 -62.70 -36.51 7.64
C GLU A 148 -63.98 -36.34 6.79
N LEU A 149 -63.85 -36.01 5.50
CA LEU A 149 -64.99 -35.93 4.59
C LEU A 149 -65.65 -37.30 4.41
N GLU A 150 -64.86 -38.34 4.22
CA GLU A 150 -65.33 -39.73 4.15
C GLU A 150 -66.02 -40.14 5.45
N HIS A 151 -65.43 -39.84 6.61
CA HIS A 151 -66.02 -40.11 7.91
C HIS A 151 -67.31 -39.33 8.14
N ARG A 152 -67.43 -38.08 7.67
CA ARG A 152 -68.68 -37.31 7.75
C ARG A 152 -69.75 -37.85 6.81
N LEU A 153 -69.37 -38.39 5.65
CA LEU A 153 -70.30 -39.08 4.76
C LEU A 153 -70.78 -40.38 5.41
N ASP A 154 -69.87 -41.25 5.86
CA ASP A 154 -70.18 -42.48 6.58
C ASP A 154 -70.97 -42.21 7.86
N ALA A 155 -70.59 -41.20 8.64
CA ALA A 155 -71.33 -40.79 9.81
C ALA A 155 -72.72 -40.29 9.43
N ARG A 156 -72.93 -39.59 8.32
CA ARG A 156 -74.29 -39.22 7.84
C ARG A 156 -75.09 -40.44 7.37
N PHE A 157 -74.44 -41.45 6.79
CA PHE A 157 -75.09 -42.71 6.44
C PHE A 157 -75.40 -43.58 7.66
N ALA A 158 -74.58 -43.53 8.72
CA ALA A 158 -74.74 -44.27 9.96
C ALA A 158 -75.62 -43.53 11.01
N SER A 159 -75.60 -42.19 11.02
CA SER A 159 -76.42 -41.32 11.89
C SER A 159 -77.81 -41.10 11.31
N GLY A 160 -78.47 -42.21 10.97
CA GLY A 160 -79.91 -42.32 11.15
C GLY A 160 -80.33 -42.38 12.62
N VAL A 161 -79.41 -42.53 13.59
CA VAL A 161 -79.75 -42.55 15.03
C VAL A 161 -78.62 -41.97 15.90
N ALA A 162 -79.02 -40.96 16.70
CA ALA A 162 -78.49 -40.49 17.98
C ALA A 162 -77.14 -39.72 18.09
N ALA A 163 -77.26 -38.51 18.67
CA ALA A 163 -76.21 -37.63 19.16
C ALA A 163 -75.70 -38.05 20.56
N PRO A 164 -74.43 -37.78 20.94
CA PRO A 164 -73.98 -38.00 22.30
C PRO A 164 -73.93 -36.70 23.13
N ALA A 165 -74.39 -36.86 24.37
CA ALA A 165 -74.43 -35.86 25.43
C ALA A 165 -73.06 -35.66 26.09
N VAL A 166 -72.83 -34.40 26.43
CA VAL A 166 -71.67 -33.80 27.08
C VAL A 166 -71.47 -34.35 28.49
N ARG A 167 -70.28 -34.88 28.78
CA ARG A 167 -69.76 -35.18 30.13
C ARG A 167 -68.76 -34.10 30.52
N ALA A 168 -69.25 -33.05 31.16
CA ALA A 168 -68.47 -31.87 31.53
C ALA A 168 -68.46 -31.68 33.06
N GLU A 169 -67.73 -32.51 33.82
CA GLU A 169 -67.44 -32.18 35.24
C GLU A 169 -66.03 -32.56 35.72
N THR A 170 -65.22 -33.33 34.96
CA THR A 170 -63.86 -33.71 35.39
C THR A 170 -62.71 -32.85 34.82
N GLY A 171 -62.96 -31.98 33.83
CA GLY A 171 -61.90 -31.18 33.18
C GLY A 171 -61.49 -29.89 33.92
N GLN A 172 -62.41 -29.26 34.65
CA GLN A 172 -62.15 -27.95 35.28
C GLN A 172 -61.14 -28.04 36.44
N SER A 173 -61.11 -29.15 37.17
CA SER A 173 -60.20 -29.34 38.31
C SER A 173 -58.77 -29.78 37.90
N GLN A 174 -58.58 -30.23 36.66
CA GLN A 174 -57.24 -30.44 36.07
C GLN A 174 -56.72 -29.14 35.44
N GLN A 175 -57.56 -28.40 34.72
CA GLN A 175 -57.18 -27.13 34.12
C GLN A 175 -56.72 -26.07 35.14
N LEU A 176 -57.36 -26.01 36.32
CA LEU A 176 -56.95 -25.11 37.39
C LEU A 176 -55.59 -25.49 38.00
N ARG A 177 -55.28 -26.79 38.12
CA ARG A 177 -53.97 -27.27 38.58
C ARG A 177 -52.87 -26.98 37.57
N ASP A 178 -53.14 -27.18 36.28
CA ASP A 178 -52.18 -26.88 35.21
C ASP A 178 -51.94 -25.37 35.06
N ALA A 179 -52.94 -24.53 35.35
CA ALA A 179 -52.80 -23.08 35.36
C ALA A 179 -51.90 -22.61 36.52
N GLN A 180 -52.08 -23.17 37.72
CA GLN A 180 -51.24 -22.85 38.88
C GLN A 180 -49.77 -23.25 38.68
N LEU A 181 -49.52 -24.45 38.14
CA LEU A 181 -48.16 -24.90 37.80
C LEU A 181 -47.47 -23.99 36.77
N ARG A 182 -48.22 -23.44 35.80
CA ARG A 182 -47.66 -22.48 34.84
C ARG A 182 -47.32 -21.15 35.48
N GLU A 183 -48.15 -20.65 36.39
CA GLU A 183 -47.86 -19.40 37.11
C GLU A 183 -46.60 -19.52 37.98
N ASP A 184 -46.43 -20.66 38.67
CA ASP A 184 -45.23 -20.91 39.48
C ASP A 184 -43.97 -21.03 38.62
N GLN A 185 -44.06 -21.67 37.45
CA GLN A 185 -42.95 -21.74 36.50
C GLN A 185 -42.57 -20.37 35.94
N LEU A 186 -43.54 -19.50 35.67
CA LEU A 186 -43.28 -18.14 35.18
C LEU A 186 -42.62 -17.28 36.27
N ARG A 187 -43.04 -17.44 37.54
CA ARG A 187 -42.40 -16.75 38.68
C ARG A 187 -40.95 -17.19 38.85
N ALA A 188 -40.68 -18.50 38.81
CA ALA A 188 -39.32 -19.03 38.90
C ALA A 188 -38.40 -18.54 37.76
N ARG A 189 -38.94 -18.43 36.53
CA ARG A 189 -38.19 -17.87 35.39
C ARG A 189 -37.90 -16.38 35.55
N ALA A 190 -38.88 -15.60 36.00
CA ALA A 190 -38.70 -14.16 36.21
C ALA A 190 -37.66 -13.87 37.31
N GLU A 191 -37.58 -14.70 38.35
CA GLU A 191 -36.54 -14.60 39.38
C GLU A 191 -35.15 -14.94 38.83
N GLN A 192 -35.03 -15.97 37.99
CA GLN A 192 -33.77 -16.30 37.32
C GLN A 192 -33.29 -15.19 36.38
N GLU A 193 -34.19 -14.58 35.62
CA GLU A 193 -33.84 -13.46 34.72
C GLU A 193 -33.36 -12.24 35.51
N ARG A 194 -34.01 -11.91 36.63
CA ARG A 194 -33.55 -10.83 37.52
C ARG A 194 -32.17 -11.11 38.11
N ALA A 195 -31.90 -12.37 38.49
CA ALA A 195 -30.58 -12.76 38.99
C ALA A 195 -29.49 -12.64 37.90
N ARG A 196 -29.78 -13.06 36.67
CA ARG A 196 -28.86 -12.94 35.53
C ARG A 196 -28.59 -11.47 35.16
N ALA A 197 -29.63 -10.64 35.09
CA ALA A 197 -29.48 -9.22 34.81
C ALA A 197 -28.65 -8.51 35.89
N GLY A 198 -28.80 -8.89 37.16
CA GLY A 198 -27.97 -8.38 38.25
C GLY A 198 -26.49 -8.77 38.12
N GLN A 199 -26.21 -10.02 37.71
CA GLN A 199 -24.83 -10.48 37.46
C GLN A 199 -24.19 -9.75 36.27
N GLU A 200 -24.91 -9.57 35.16
CA GLU A 200 -24.41 -8.83 34.00
C GLU A 200 -24.10 -7.37 34.33
N GLN A 201 -24.93 -6.72 35.16
CA GLN A 201 -24.68 -5.36 35.61
C GLN A 201 -23.46 -5.26 36.53
N ALA A 202 -23.25 -6.24 37.42
CA ALA A 202 -22.06 -6.30 38.27
C ALA A 202 -20.78 -6.45 37.43
N VAL A 203 -20.78 -7.35 36.44
CA VAL A 203 -19.66 -7.55 35.52
C VAL A 203 -19.37 -6.30 34.69
N ARG A 204 -20.40 -5.62 34.18
CA ARG A 204 -20.21 -4.34 33.46
C ARG A 204 -19.65 -3.24 34.34
N GLN A 205 -20.05 -3.16 35.61
CA GLN A 205 -19.49 -2.18 36.54
C GLN A 205 -18.03 -2.45 36.85
N GLU A 206 -17.63 -3.72 36.96
CA GLU A 206 -16.24 -4.12 37.16
C GLU A 206 -15.38 -3.79 35.94
N GLN A 207 -15.85 -4.12 34.73
CA GLN A 207 -15.18 -3.73 33.48
C GLN A 207 -15.04 -2.20 33.34
N GLN A 208 -16.08 -1.43 33.68
CA GLN A 208 -16.00 0.03 33.65
C GLN A 208 -15.03 0.60 34.69
N ARG A 209 -14.87 -0.07 35.85
CA ARG A 209 -13.85 0.31 36.85
C ARG A 209 -12.45 0.03 36.33
N GLU A 210 -12.24 -1.12 35.69
CA GLU A 210 -10.97 -1.48 35.06
C GLU A 210 -10.62 -0.53 33.89
N GLU A 211 -11.57 -0.21 33.02
CA GLU A 211 -11.37 0.76 31.93
C GLU A 211 -11.03 2.16 32.45
N ARG A 212 -11.69 2.61 33.53
CA ARG A 212 -11.37 3.90 34.16
C ARG A 212 -10.01 3.90 34.85
N ALA A 213 -9.59 2.78 35.45
CA ALA A 213 -8.26 2.63 36.03
C ALA A 213 -7.18 2.60 34.94
N MET A 214 -7.41 1.90 33.83
CA MET A 214 -6.52 1.91 32.66
C MET A 214 -6.46 3.28 31.97
N ALA A 215 -7.55 4.05 31.99
CA ALA A 215 -7.58 5.41 31.43
C ALA A 215 -6.79 6.42 32.29
N SER A 216 -6.69 6.23 33.61
CA SER A 216 -5.88 7.11 34.47
C SER A 216 -4.38 6.81 34.43
N ASP A 217 -4.00 5.60 34.00
CA ASP A 217 -2.60 5.15 33.94
C ASP A 217 -1.94 5.34 32.56
N ARG A 218 -2.66 5.94 31.60
CA ARG A 218 -2.07 6.32 30.30
C ARG A 218 -1.27 7.62 30.43
N PRO A 219 0.06 7.61 30.17
CA PRO A 219 0.85 8.83 30.17
C PRO A 219 0.39 9.76 29.04
N ALA A 220 0.31 11.06 29.33
CA ALA A 220 -0.12 12.09 28.40
C ALA A 220 0.84 12.20 27.20
N GLU A 221 0.49 11.58 26.07
CA GLU A 221 1.12 11.84 24.77
C GLU A 221 0.76 13.25 24.29
N SER A 222 1.47 14.24 24.80
CA SER A 222 1.59 15.56 24.20
C SER A 222 2.99 15.67 23.58
N GLY A 223 3.10 15.71 22.24
CA GLY A 223 4.40 15.96 21.62
C GLY A 223 4.51 15.89 20.10
N TRP A 224 3.76 15.02 19.41
CA TRP A 224 4.12 14.69 18.01
C TRP A 224 3.21 15.29 16.92
N ARG A 225 2.09 15.93 17.29
CA ARG A 225 1.14 16.55 16.32
C ARG A 225 1.40 18.03 16.03
N LYS A 226 2.64 18.52 16.12
CA LYS A 226 3.00 19.91 15.75
C LYS A 226 3.79 20.04 14.45
N TRP A 227 4.05 18.95 13.72
CA TRP A 227 4.88 18.95 12.50
C TRP A 227 4.22 18.31 11.27
N PHE A 228 2.89 18.23 11.23
CA PHE A 228 2.08 17.95 10.04
C PHE A 228 0.85 18.86 10.05
#